data_AF-A0A101IQ86-F1
#
_entry.id   AF-A0A101IQ86-F1
#
_cell.length_a   1.000
_cell.length_b   1.000
_cell.length_c   1.000
_cell.angle_alpha   90.00
_cell.angle_beta   90.00
_cell.angle_gamma   90.00
#
_symmetry.space_group_name_H-M   'P 1'
#
loop_
_entity.id
_entity.type
_entity.pdbx_description
1 polymer ?
#
loop_
_entity_poly.entity_id
_entity_poly.type
_entity_poly.pdbx_seq_one_letter_code
_entity_poly.pdbx_strand_id
1 'polypeptide(L)'
;MDPIIEEGYNRLLETLDTLEAEKEEAAAKVRENAAALLARMAADAAPAVKKVGLEMLRRARREASGQLYDQEFYEKRMILLGKGEPLPYRPDDTAKPVDVQICVLDEDGVFHELMYTNTEIRTDSYLSVLTPEEAFEIYGYEILFMLYRALYEYAEKEEELMAALARTLEYIAIP
;
A
#
# COMPACT_ATOMS: atom_id res chain seq x y z
N MET A 1 -9.09 35.81 38.16
CA MET A 1 -9.44 34.38 38.20
C MET A 1 -8.85 33.82 39.49
N ASP A 2 -9.41 32.77 40.07
CA ASP A 2 -8.86 32.17 41.29
C ASP A 2 -7.51 31.48 40.95
N PRO A 3 -6.39 31.82 41.62
CA PRO A 3 -5.06 31.28 41.32
C PRO A 3 -5.03 29.74 41.32
N ILE A 4 -5.86 29.10 42.14
CA ILE A 4 -5.96 27.64 42.22
C ILE A 4 -6.58 27.05 40.95
N ILE A 5 -7.51 27.77 40.32
CA ILE A 5 -8.15 27.35 39.08
C ILE A 5 -7.21 27.50 37.89
N GLU A 6 -6.40 28.57 37.85
CA GLU A 6 -5.37 28.74 36.81
C GLU A 6 -4.28 27.67 36.91
N GLU A 7 -3.82 27.36 38.12
CA GLU A 7 -2.83 26.29 38.33
C GLU A 7 -3.39 24.91 37.94
N GLY A 8 -4.62 24.60 38.32
CA GLY A 8 -5.30 23.37 37.94
C GLY A 8 -5.48 23.23 36.42
N TYR A 9 -5.83 24.34 35.74
CA TYR A 9 -5.94 24.37 34.28
C TYR A 9 -4.59 24.15 33.58
N ASN A 10 -3.52 24.79 34.05
CA ASN A 10 -2.19 24.60 33.48
C ASN A 10 -1.68 23.16 33.64
N ARG A 11 -1.91 22.52 34.80
CA ARG A 11 -1.57 21.09 34.99
C ARG A 11 -2.34 20.16 34.07
N LEU A 12 -3.59 20.48 33.75
CA LEU A 12 -4.38 19.72 32.77
C LEU A 12 -3.78 19.86 31.36
N LEU A 13 -3.36 21.06 30.96
CA LEU A 13 -2.68 21.26 29.68
C LEU A 13 -1.36 20.48 29.61
N GLU A 14 -0.52 20.54 30.64
CA GLU A 14 0.73 19.75 30.70
C GLU A 14 0.47 18.24 30.61
N THR A 15 -0.59 17.76 31.25
CA THR A 15 -0.99 16.35 31.18
C THR A 15 -1.45 15.97 29.77
N LEU A 16 -2.22 16.84 29.10
CA LEU A 16 -2.64 16.63 27.72
C LEU A 16 -1.45 16.57 26.77
N ASP A 17 -0.50 17.50 26.89
CA ASP A 17 0.71 17.52 26.06
C ASP A 17 1.54 16.23 26.25
N THR A 18 1.63 15.75 27.49
CA THR A 18 2.33 14.49 27.81
C THR A 18 1.63 13.28 27.17
N LEU A 19 0.30 13.19 27.31
CA LEU A 19 -0.49 12.11 26.73
C LEU A 19 -0.45 12.12 25.19
N GLU A 20 -0.43 13.32 24.59
CA GLU A 20 -0.31 13.47 23.14
C GLU A 20 1.06 13.00 22.64
N ALA A 21 2.14 13.33 23.38
CA ALA A 21 3.48 12.83 23.07
C ALA A 21 3.58 11.30 23.20
N GLU A 22 3.04 10.71 24.28
CA GLU A 22 3.01 9.26 24.48
C GLU A 22 2.21 8.55 23.38
N LYS A 23 1.06 9.13 22.97
CA LYS A 23 0.24 8.62 21.88
C LYS A 23 1.02 8.62 20.56
N GLU A 24 1.72 9.71 20.24
CA GLU A 24 2.49 9.80 18.99
C GLU A 24 3.66 8.81 18.99
N GLU A 25 4.35 8.64 20.12
CA GLU A 25 5.42 7.64 20.26
C GLU A 25 4.87 6.21 20.08
N ALA A 26 3.75 5.89 20.70
CA ALA A 26 3.10 4.59 20.55
C ALA A 26 2.65 4.34 19.09
N ALA A 27 2.05 5.35 18.45
CA ALA A 27 1.64 5.28 17.05
C ALA A 27 2.83 5.09 16.10
N ALA A 28 3.95 5.78 16.35
CA ALA A 28 5.20 5.60 15.60
C ALA A 28 5.72 4.16 15.69
N LYS A 29 5.75 3.57 16.90
CA LYS A 29 6.16 2.16 17.08
C LYS A 29 5.23 1.18 16.37
N VAL A 30 3.92 1.44 16.34
CA VAL A 30 2.96 0.60 15.61
C VAL A 30 3.25 0.68 14.10
N ARG A 31 3.48 1.87 13.55
CA ARG A 31 3.83 2.07 12.14
C ARG A 31 5.15 1.37 11.77
N GLU A 32 6.18 1.51 12.60
CA GLU A 32 7.47 0.83 12.40
C GLU A 32 7.30 -0.70 12.36
N ASN A 33 6.57 -1.25 13.33
CA ASN A 33 6.30 -2.69 13.39
C ASN A 33 5.46 -3.18 12.21
N ALA A 34 4.49 -2.39 11.75
CA ALA A 34 3.68 -2.69 10.59
C ALA A 34 4.51 -2.70 9.31
N ALA A 35 5.38 -1.71 9.10
CA ALA A 35 6.31 -1.65 7.99
C ALA A 35 7.27 -2.85 7.97
N ALA A 36 7.82 -3.22 9.14
CA ALA A 36 8.68 -4.39 9.27
C ALA A 36 7.95 -5.71 8.98
N LEU A 37 6.69 -5.85 9.42
CA LEU A 37 5.85 -7.00 9.10
C LEU A 37 5.58 -7.06 7.60
N LEU A 38 5.19 -5.94 7.00
CA LEU A 38 4.89 -5.83 5.58
C LEU A 38 6.11 -6.20 4.71
N ALA A 39 7.31 -5.75 5.10
CA ALA A 39 8.56 -6.11 4.43
C ALA A 39 8.82 -7.63 4.45
N ARG A 40 8.58 -8.30 5.59
CA ARG A 40 8.71 -9.77 5.68
C ARG A 40 7.68 -10.48 4.80
N MET A 41 6.42 -10.06 4.87
CA MET A 41 5.36 -10.64 4.03
C MET A 41 5.63 -10.46 2.54
N ALA A 42 6.19 -9.33 2.12
CA ALA A 42 6.60 -9.08 0.75
C ALA A 42 7.70 -10.05 0.28
N ALA A 43 8.73 -10.25 1.11
CA ALA A 43 9.81 -11.19 0.82
C ALA A 43 9.29 -12.64 0.70
N ASP A 44 8.39 -13.03 1.60
CA ASP A 44 7.77 -14.36 1.59
C ASP A 44 6.81 -14.55 0.41
N ALA A 45 6.17 -13.47 -0.05
CA ALA A 45 5.24 -13.49 -1.18
C ALA A 45 5.95 -13.45 -2.54
N ALA A 46 7.17 -12.94 -2.64
CA ALA A 46 7.89 -12.79 -3.91
C ALA A 46 7.93 -14.07 -4.78
N PRO A 47 8.20 -15.28 -4.24
CA PRO A 47 8.13 -16.52 -5.01
C PRO A 47 6.74 -16.86 -5.53
N ALA A 48 5.68 -16.46 -4.81
CA ALA A 48 4.30 -16.61 -5.25
C ALA A 48 4.02 -15.67 -6.43
N VAL A 49 4.40 -14.39 -6.31
CA VAL A 49 4.24 -13.38 -7.35
C VAL A 49 4.90 -13.81 -8.66
N LYS A 50 6.09 -14.41 -8.59
CA LYS A 50 6.76 -14.95 -9.79
C LYS A 50 5.93 -15.99 -10.55
N LYS A 51 5.11 -16.78 -9.84
CA LYS A 51 4.27 -17.82 -10.45
C LYS A 51 2.91 -17.27 -10.92
N VAL A 52 2.24 -16.47 -10.10
CA VAL A 52 0.84 -16.05 -10.33
C VAL A 52 0.66 -14.60 -10.76
N GLY A 53 1.72 -13.79 -10.67
CA GLY A 53 1.69 -12.37 -10.98
C GLY A 53 1.33 -12.10 -12.45
N LEU A 54 0.81 -10.90 -12.70
CA LEU A 54 0.41 -10.44 -14.01
C LEU A 54 1.49 -9.53 -14.60
N GLU A 55 1.61 -9.53 -15.92
CA GLU A 55 2.38 -8.53 -16.64
C GLU A 55 1.57 -7.24 -16.67
N MET A 56 2.06 -6.20 -16.00
CA MET A 56 1.36 -4.92 -15.91
C MET A 56 1.62 -4.07 -17.15
N LEU A 57 0.60 -3.40 -17.64
CA LEU A 57 0.70 -2.60 -18.87
C LEU A 57 1.57 -1.36 -18.61
N ARG A 58 2.63 -1.21 -19.40
CA ARG A 58 3.47 0.00 -19.41
C ARG A 58 2.89 1.04 -20.35
N ARG A 59 2.54 0.62 -21.57
CA ARG A 59 2.06 1.52 -22.61
C ARG A 59 1.29 0.76 -23.67
N ALA A 60 0.25 1.36 -24.23
CA ALA A 60 -0.45 0.83 -25.39
C ALA A 60 -1.09 1.96 -26.18
N ARG A 61 -1.20 1.81 -27.50
CA ARG A 61 -2.03 2.69 -28.33
C ARG A 61 -3.48 2.25 -28.25
N ARG A 62 -4.39 3.21 -28.41
CA ARG A 62 -5.84 2.99 -28.42
C ARG A 62 -6.40 3.30 -29.79
N GLU A 63 -7.25 2.41 -30.27
CA GLU A 63 -8.11 2.68 -31.43
C GLU A 63 -9.36 3.47 -31.01
N ALA A 64 -10.05 4.05 -32.00
CA ALA A 64 -11.35 4.69 -31.78
C ALA A 64 -12.43 3.71 -31.24
N SER A 65 -12.23 2.40 -31.45
CA SER A 65 -13.06 1.33 -30.87
C SER A 65 -12.82 1.12 -29.37
N GLY A 66 -11.76 1.71 -28.81
CA GLY A 66 -11.29 1.50 -27.45
C GLY A 66 -10.33 0.30 -27.30
N GLN A 67 -10.08 -0.47 -28.36
CA GLN A 67 -9.15 -1.61 -28.31
C GLN A 67 -7.70 -1.14 -28.19
N LEU A 68 -6.91 -1.90 -27.42
CA LEU A 68 -5.49 -1.67 -27.20
C LEU A 68 -4.64 -2.46 -28.20
N TYR A 69 -3.68 -1.80 -28.83
CA TYR A 69 -2.68 -2.39 -29.72
C TYR A 69 -1.30 -1.81 -29.42
N ASP A 70 -0.26 -2.43 -29.97
CA ASP A 70 1.13 -1.99 -29.73
C ASP A 70 1.42 -1.92 -28.22
N GLN A 71 1.13 -3.04 -27.53
CA GLN A 71 1.14 -3.13 -26.07
C GLN A 71 2.56 -3.47 -25.58
N GLU A 72 3.05 -2.66 -24.66
CA GLU A 72 4.30 -2.85 -23.93
C GLU A 72 3.97 -3.10 -22.47
N PHE A 73 4.58 -4.12 -21.87
CA PHE A 73 4.39 -4.49 -20.47
C PHE A 73 5.68 -4.27 -19.68
N TYR A 74 5.56 -4.15 -18.35
CA TYR A 74 6.72 -4.24 -17.47
C TYR A 74 7.27 -5.66 -17.48
N GLU A 75 8.60 -5.79 -17.40
CA GLU A 75 9.29 -7.08 -17.44
C GLU A 75 8.97 -7.95 -16.21
N LYS A 76 8.84 -7.31 -15.05
CA LYS A 76 8.53 -7.99 -13.80
C LYS A 76 7.04 -8.28 -13.68
N ARG A 77 6.72 -9.50 -13.23
CA ARG A 77 5.36 -9.88 -12.84
C ARG A 77 5.00 -9.22 -11.52
N MET A 78 3.73 -8.85 -11.39
CA MET A 78 3.24 -8.14 -10.21
C MET A 78 1.86 -8.65 -9.78
N ILE A 79 1.55 -8.54 -8.49
CA ILE A 79 0.19 -8.71 -7.98
C ILE A 79 -0.39 -7.37 -7.53
N LEU A 80 -1.70 -7.20 -7.68
CA LEU A 80 -2.41 -6.02 -7.20
C LEU A 80 -2.74 -6.19 -5.72
N LEU A 81 -2.39 -5.20 -4.92
CA LEU A 81 -2.58 -5.22 -3.46
C LEU A 81 -3.65 -4.26 -2.97
N GLY A 82 -3.93 -3.19 -3.70
CA GLY A 82 -4.93 -2.22 -3.27
C GLY A 82 -5.11 -1.13 -4.30
N LYS A 83 -6.25 -0.44 -4.23
CA LYS A 83 -6.53 0.73 -5.07
C LYS A 83 -6.38 1.99 -4.24
N GLY A 84 -5.63 2.95 -4.77
CA GLY A 84 -5.47 4.27 -4.16
C GLY A 84 -6.45 5.28 -4.75
N GLU A 85 -6.60 6.39 -4.05
CA GLU A 85 -7.22 7.59 -4.61
C GLU A 85 -6.26 8.23 -5.62
N PRO A 86 -6.64 8.36 -6.90
CA PRO A 86 -5.74 8.89 -7.92
C PRO A 86 -5.29 10.32 -7.62
N LEU A 87 -3.99 10.55 -7.65
CA LEU A 87 -3.42 11.89 -7.63
C LEU A 87 -3.89 12.72 -8.83
N PRO A 88 -3.98 14.05 -8.70
CA PRO A 88 -4.41 14.89 -9.82
C PRO A 88 -3.48 14.81 -11.03
N TYR A 89 -2.20 14.50 -10.83
CA TYR A 89 -1.21 14.39 -11.88
C TYR A 89 -0.07 13.44 -11.50
N ARG A 90 0.62 12.91 -12.51
CA ARG A 90 1.77 12.02 -12.32
C ARG A 90 2.97 12.77 -11.73
N PRO A 91 3.75 12.12 -10.84
CA PRO A 91 4.99 12.71 -10.29
C PRO A 91 6.06 13.01 -11.34
N ASP A 92 6.15 12.23 -12.41
CA ASP A 92 7.16 12.41 -13.46
C ASP A 92 6.75 13.42 -14.54
N ASP A 93 5.45 13.67 -14.71
CA ASP A 93 4.91 14.60 -15.69
C ASP A 93 3.58 15.19 -15.20
N THR A 94 3.64 16.43 -14.73
CA THR A 94 2.48 17.14 -14.19
C THR A 94 1.40 17.44 -15.24
N ALA A 95 1.70 17.28 -16.54
CA ALA A 95 0.71 17.45 -17.62
C ALA A 95 -0.15 16.18 -17.83
N LYS A 96 0.20 15.06 -17.19
CA LYS A 96 -0.54 13.80 -17.31
C LYS A 96 -1.40 13.55 -16.07
N PRO A 97 -2.73 13.48 -16.21
CA PRO A 97 -3.62 13.11 -15.11
C PRO A 97 -3.43 11.64 -14.73
N VAL A 98 -3.72 11.29 -13.48
CA VAL A 98 -3.80 9.87 -13.06
C VAL A 98 -5.27 9.46 -13.05
N ASP A 99 -5.63 8.51 -13.90
CA ASP A 99 -7.00 7.96 -13.94
C ASP A 99 -7.16 6.77 -12.99
N VAL A 100 -6.09 5.99 -12.81
CA VAL A 100 -6.06 4.81 -11.94
C VAL A 100 -4.73 4.77 -11.20
N GLN A 101 -4.78 4.62 -9.89
CA GLN A 101 -3.63 4.48 -9.01
C GLN A 101 -3.80 3.22 -8.17
N ILE A 102 -2.82 2.32 -8.21
CA ILE A 102 -2.88 1.04 -7.50
C ILE A 102 -1.53 0.71 -6.86
N CYS A 103 -1.59 0.04 -5.70
CA CYS A 103 -0.44 -0.57 -5.08
C CYS A 103 -0.22 -1.95 -5.68
N VAL A 104 1.02 -2.24 -6.09
CA VAL A 104 1.41 -3.55 -6.60
C VAL A 104 2.67 -4.05 -5.91
N LEU A 105 2.82 -5.36 -5.81
CA LEU A 105 4.05 -6.03 -5.37
C LEU A 105 4.66 -6.76 -6.55
N ASP A 106 5.95 -6.53 -6.83
CA ASP A 106 6.68 -7.24 -7.88
C ASP A 106 7.28 -8.58 -7.39
N GLU A 107 7.75 -9.37 -8.35
CA GLU A 107 8.34 -10.69 -8.09
C GLU A 107 9.69 -10.68 -7.35
N ASP A 108 10.25 -9.49 -7.07
CA ASP A 108 11.43 -9.31 -6.21
C ASP A 108 11.05 -8.86 -4.79
N GLY A 109 9.75 -8.74 -4.49
CA GLY A 109 9.26 -8.30 -3.19
C GLY A 109 9.31 -6.78 -3.00
N VAL A 110 9.35 -6.01 -4.09
CA VAL A 110 9.38 -4.54 -4.05
C VAL A 110 7.98 -3.99 -4.29
N PHE A 111 7.54 -3.08 -3.42
CA PHE A 111 6.28 -2.36 -3.58
C PHE A 111 6.42 -1.27 -4.62
N HIS A 112 5.38 -1.10 -5.42
CA HIS A 112 5.28 0.00 -6.36
C HIS A 112 3.90 0.63 -6.33
N GLU A 113 3.86 1.93 -6.58
CA GLU A 113 2.67 2.65 -6.97
C GLU A 113 2.60 2.73 -8.49
N LEU A 114 1.58 2.11 -9.06
CA LEU A 114 1.35 2.10 -10.50
C LEU A 114 0.22 3.07 -10.85
N MET A 115 0.56 4.10 -11.63
CA MET A 115 -0.34 5.16 -12.04
C MET A 115 -0.59 5.08 -13.54
N TYR A 116 -1.84 4.91 -13.95
CA TYR A 116 -2.25 4.91 -15.35
C TYR A 116 -2.84 6.25 -15.76
N THR A 117 -2.44 6.70 -16.95
CA THR A 117 -3.04 7.80 -17.70
C THR A 117 -3.63 7.24 -18.99
N ASN A 118 -4.90 7.50 -19.21
CA ASN A 118 -5.69 7.09 -20.35
C ASN A 118 -6.11 8.32 -21.15
N THR A 119 -5.57 8.43 -22.35
CA THR A 119 -6.01 9.40 -23.35
C THR A 119 -6.88 8.70 -24.40
N GLU A 120 -7.46 9.46 -25.32
CA GLU A 120 -8.23 8.91 -26.44
C GLU A 120 -7.38 8.01 -27.35
N ILE A 121 -6.07 8.30 -27.46
CA ILE A 121 -5.17 7.65 -28.41
C ILE A 121 -4.18 6.68 -27.76
N ARG A 122 -4.04 6.70 -26.43
CA ARG A 122 -2.99 5.96 -25.72
C ARG A 122 -3.32 5.73 -24.25
N THR A 123 -2.94 4.57 -23.74
CA THR A 123 -2.75 4.30 -22.32
C THR A 123 -1.26 4.27 -22.00
N ASP A 124 -0.86 4.95 -20.94
CA ASP A 124 0.52 5.10 -20.51
C ASP A 124 0.56 4.97 -18.98
N SER A 125 1.64 4.43 -18.42
CA SER A 125 1.76 4.29 -16.97
C SER A 125 3.07 4.83 -16.42
N TYR A 126 3.07 5.05 -15.11
CA TYR A 126 4.24 5.37 -14.30
C TYR A 126 4.31 4.39 -13.14
N LEU A 127 5.48 3.82 -12.93
CA LEU A 127 5.74 2.88 -11.85
C LEU A 127 6.72 3.55 -10.87
N SER A 128 6.22 3.94 -9.71
CA SER A 128 7.03 4.52 -8.64
C SER A 128 7.35 3.45 -7.61
N VAL A 129 8.61 3.34 -7.19
CA VAL A 129 8.98 2.44 -6.10
C VAL A 129 8.47 3.02 -4.77
N LEU A 130 7.96 2.14 -3.90
CA LEU A 130 7.58 2.47 -2.54
C LEU A 130 8.39 1.63 -1.54
N THR A 131 8.75 2.25 -0.43
CA THR A 131 9.17 1.51 0.77
C THR A 131 7.95 0.86 1.43
N PRO A 132 8.14 -0.19 2.26
CA PRO A 132 7.05 -0.78 3.03
C PRO A 132 6.35 0.23 3.95
N GLU A 133 7.09 1.21 4.47
CA GLU A 133 6.53 2.27 5.31
C GLU A 133 5.58 3.18 4.51
N GLU A 134 6.04 3.68 3.35
CA GLU A 134 5.21 4.52 2.46
C GLU A 134 3.99 3.74 1.96
N ALA A 135 4.16 2.46 1.58
CA ALA A 135 3.05 1.62 1.15
C ALA A 135 2.00 1.46 2.26
N PHE A 136 2.43 1.25 3.51
CA PHE A 136 1.51 1.14 4.64
C PHE A 136 0.83 2.48 4.98
N GLU A 137 1.56 3.60 4.90
CA GLU A 137 1.00 4.92 5.16
C GLU A 137 -0.09 5.30 4.15
N ILE A 138 0.12 4.97 2.87
CA ILE A 138 -0.81 5.32 1.78
C ILE A 138 -2.01 4.37 1.74
N TYR A 139 -1.79 3.06 1.87
CA TYR A 139 -2.82 2.04 1.62
C TYR A 139 -3.30 1.30 2.87
N GLY A 140 -2.64 1.48 4.01
CA GLY A 140 -3.07 0.94 5.30
C GLY A 140 -3.13 -0.59 5.36
N TYR A 141 -4.10 -1.11 6.12
CA TYR A 141 -4.24 -2.54 6.38
C TYR A 141 -4.75 -3.36 5.18
N GLU A 142 -5.26 -2.71 4.12
CA GLU A 142 -5.75 -3.40 2.93
C GLU A 142 -4.63 -4.22 2.27
N ILE A 143 -3.44 -3.64 2.12
CA ILE A 143 -2.32 -4.31 1.47
C ILE A 143 -1.78 -5.49 2.30
N LEU A 144 -1.86 -5.41 3.63
CA LEU A 144 -1.54 -6.53 4.52
C LEU A 144 -2.50 -7.69 4.30
N PHE A 145 -3.80 -7.40 4.23
CA PHE A 145 -4.82 -8.41 3.98
C PHE A 145 -4.65 -9.05 2.60
N MET A 146 -4.38 -8.24 1.57
CA MET A 146 -4.20 -8.76 0.21
C MET A 146 -2.94 -9.61 0.06
N LEU A 147 -1.84 -9.26 0.74
CA LEU A 147 -0.66 -10.11 0.81
C LEU A 147 -0.94 -11.42 1.54
N TYR A 148 -1.67 -11.36 2.66
CA TYR A 148 -2.10 -12.58 3.34
C TYR A 148 -2.92 -13.47 2.42
N ARG A 149 -3.87 -12.93 1.66
CA ARG A 149 -4.67 -13.68 0.68
C ARG A 149 -3.81 -14.33 -0.39
N ALA A 150 -2.88 -13.56 -0.96
CA ALA A 150 -1.95 -14.06 -1.97
C ALA A 150 -1.06 -15.20 -1.43
N LEU A 151 -0.59 -15.08 -0.19
CA LEU A 151 0.15 -16.12 0.50
C LEU A 151 -0.74 -17.33 0.80
N TYR A 152 -1.97 -17.14 1.28
CA TYR A 152 -2.89 -18.22 1.64
C TYR A 152 -3.29 -19.08 0.45
N GLU A 153 -3.57 -18.45 -0.69
CA GLU A 153 -3.93 -19.16 -1.93
C GLU A 153 -2.76 -19.97 -2.50
N TYR A 154 -1.54 -19.74 -2.01
CA TYR A 154 -0.31 -20.31 -2.57
C TYR A 154 0.53 -21.14 -1.57
N ALA A 155 0.36 -20.93 -0.27
CA ALA A 155 1.11 -21.61 0.77
C ALA A 155 0.56 -23.02 1.02
N GLU A 156 1.04 -23.99 0.25
CA GLU A 156 0.78 -25.42 0.51
C GLU A 156 1.54 -25.97 1.75
N LYS A 157 2.25 -25.15 2.55
CA LYS A 157 3.24 -25.69 3.51
C LYS A 157 3.32 -25.14 4.94
N GLU A 158 2.54 -24.15 5.36
CA GLU A 158 2.50 -23.77 6.79
C GLU A 158 1.08 -23.36 7.21
N GLU A 159 0.15 -24.32 7.21
CA GLU A 159 -1.26 -24.10 7.58
C GLU A 159 -1.40 -23.41 8.95
N GLU A 160 -0.57 -23.76 9.94
CA GLU A 160 -0.64 -23.15 11.27
C GLU A 160 -0.21 -21.69 11.29
N LEU A 161 0.86 -21.32 10.57
CA LEU A 161 1.31 -19.93 10.47
C LEU A 161 0.28 -19.09 9.72
N MET A 162 -0.23 -19.61 8.61
CA MET A 162 -1.27 -18.95 7.83
C MET A 162 -2.56 -18.80 8.64
N ALA A 163 -2.97 -19.81 9.40
CA ALA A 163 -4.15 -19.73 10.27
C ALA A 163 -3.97 -18.71 11.41
N ALA A 164 -2.77 -18.63 12.00
CA ALA A 164 -2.47 -17.64 13.04
C ALA A 164 -2.56 -16.21 12.48
N LEU A 165 -1.94 -15.97 11.31
CA LEU A 165 -1.98 -14.67 10.64
C LEU A 165 -3.40 -14.28 10.22
N ALA A 166 -4.17 -15.23 9.67
CA ALA A 166 -5.59 -15.03 9.33
C ALA A 166 -6.37 -14.48 10.52
N ARG A 167 -6.21 -15.16 11.67
CA ARG A 167 -6.94 -14.84 12.89
C ARG A 167 -6.51 -13.49 13.46
N THR A 168 -5.23 -13.15 13.38
CA THR A 168 -4.73 -11.82 13.77
C THR A 168 -5.33 -10.72 12.90
N LEU A 169 -5.40 -10.93 11.58
CA LEU A 169 -6.00 -9.95 10.67
C LEU A 169 -7.51 -9.81 10.88
N GLU A 170 -8.23 -10.90 11.17
CA GLU A 170 -9.65 -10.84 11.54
C GLU A 170 -9.88 -9.93 12.76
N TYR A 171 -9.02 -10.01 13.79
CA TYR A 171 -9.13 -9.13 14.95
C TYR A 171 -8.89 -7.66 14.64
N ILE A 172 -8.03 -7.36 13.67
CA ILE A 172 -7.70 -5.98 13.27
C ILE A 172 -8.76 -5.40 12.32
N ALA A 173 -9.41 -6.25 11.52
CA ALA A 173 -10.41 -5.85 10.52
C ALA A 173 -11.84 -5.72 11.07
N ILE A 174 -12.12 -6.16 12.30
CA ILE A 174 -13.42 -5.96 12.95
C ILE A 174 -13.46 -4.54 13.54
N PRO A 175 -14.43 -3.69 13.16
CA PRO A 175 -14.57 -2.32 13.65
C PRO A 175 -14.95 -2.21 15.14
#